data_AF-A0A950DGG8-F1
#
_entry.id   AF-A0A950DGG8-F1
#
_cell.length_a   1.000
_cell.length_b   1.000
_cell.length_c   1.000
_cell.angle_alpha   90.00
_cell.angle_beta   90.00
_cell.angle_gamma   90.00
#
_symmetry.space_group_name_H-M   'P 1'
#
loop_
_entity.id
_entity.type
_entity.pdbx_description
1 polymer ?
#
loop_
_entity_poly.entity_id
_entity_poly.type
_entity_poly.pdbx_seq_one_letter_code
_entity_poly.pdbx_strand_id
1 'polypeptide(L)'
;MIAATFLGTVVLSMAAFASGTADKRCDELMSDLRDGRFKPATAHFDRAVKAALTPQQLGAVWQGLTAANGKLVSWGITRRSSLSGQDVVFAPLKFEQNSDLALVLAVNSQTGEISGIHFVPDPPATSPPYAAANSFHSVDIQVGAAPYLVPGLLTIPANGRGPWPAVVLLGGSGPNDMDESVGPNHIFKDIAEGLSSRGVAVLRYDKRTHDYAAKLDLQHITVKE
;
A
#
# COMPACT_ATOMS: atom_id res chain seq x y z
N MET A 1 -20.85 58.01 -0.16
CA MET A 1 -20.91 56.55 0.12
C MET A 1 -19.59 55.95 -0.30
N ILE A 2 -18.71 55.68 0.67
CA ILE A 2 -17.36 55.15 0.45
C ILE A 2 -17.47 53.62 0.55
N ALA A 3 -17.16 52.90 -0.54
CA ALA A 3 -17.08 51.45 -0.56
C ALA A 3 -15.61 51.04 -0.35
N ALA A 4 -15.31 50.52 0.83
CA ALA A 4 -14.01 49.93 1.16
C ALA A 4 -14.01 48.46 0.75
N THR A 5 -13.22 48.11 -0.27
CA THR A 5 -13.00 46.72 -0.69
C THR A 5 -11.94 46.09 0.23
N PHE A 6 -12.37 45.15 1.07
CA PHE A 6 -11.47 44.34 1.90
C PHE A 6 -10.67 43.38 1.00
N LEU A 7 -9.35 43.58 0.90
CA LEU A 7 -8.41 42.54 0.43
C LEU A 7 -8.34 41.45 1.50
N GLY A 8 -8.93 40.29 1.22
CA GLY A 8 -8.76 39.10 2.04
C GLY A 8 -7.38 38.49 1.79
N THR A 9 -6.41 38.79 2.65
CA THR A 9 -5.15 38.05 2.70
C THR A 9 -5.45 36.63 3.19
N VAL A 10 -5.42 35.65 2.27
CA VAL A 10 -5.39 34.24 2.65
C VAL A 10 -4.02 33.99 3.26
N VAL A 11 -3.94 34.07 4.59
CA VAL A 11 -2.79 33.54 5.33
C VAL A 11 -2.88 32.02 5.20
N LEU A 12 -2.11 31.47 4.27
CA LEU A 12 -1.88 30.04 4.18
C LEU A 12 -1.09 29.65 5.44
N SER A 13 -1.81 29.31 6.50
CA SER A 13 -1.21 28.77 7.71
C SER A 13 -0.56 27.43 7.34
N MET A 14 0.74 27.42 7.08
CA MET A 14 1.54 26.21 7.13
C MET A 14 1.48 25.73 8.58
N ALA A 15 0.53 24.85 8.88
CA ALA A 15 0.57 24.07 10.10
C ALA A 15 1.84 23.22 10.02
N ALA A 16 2.92 23.71 10.62
CA ALA A 16 4.05 22.90 11.01
C ALA A 16 3.51 21.89 12.04
N PHE A 17 3.11 20.71 11.58
CA PHE A 17 2.86 19.60 12.49
C PHE A 17 4.18 19.31 13.20
N ALA A 18 4.20 19.49 14.51
CA ALA A 18 5.35 19.16 15.34
C ALA A 18 5.79 17.70 15.09
N SER A 19 7.10 17.44 15.07
CA SER A 19 7.66 16.10 14.92
C SER A 19 7.10 15.17 16.01
N GLY A 20 6.28 14.20 15.62
CA GLY A 20 5.66 13.25 16.54
C GLY A 20 6.57 12.07 16.91
N THR A 21 6.10 11.19 17.79
CA THR A 21 6.82 9.95 18.14
C THR A 21 7.14 9.12 16.89
N ALA A 22 6.25 9.08 15.90
CA ALA A 22 6.47 8.35 14.66
C ALA A 22 7.64 8.89 13.83
N ASP A 23 7.80 10.22 13.75
CA ASP A 23 8.94 10.85 13.09
C ASP A 23 10.26 10.45 13.76
N LYS A 24 10.30 10.54 15.09
CA LYS A 24 11.46 10.13 15.88
C LYS A 24 11.81 8.65 15.64
N ARG A 25 10.81 7.77 15.62
CA ARG A 25 11.02 6.33 15.34
C ARG A 25 11.54 6.08 13.93
N CYS A 26 11.07 6.84 12.94
CA CYS A 26 11.58 6.79 11.59
C CYS A 26 13.06 7.19 11.54
N ASP A 27 13.41 8.31 12.14
CA ASP A 27 14.79 8.80 12.12
C ASP A 27 15.76 7.88 12.88
N GLU A 28 15.35 7.35 14.04
CA GLU A 28 16.12 6.37 14.80
C GLU A 28 16.35 5.09 13.98
N LEU A 29 15.28 4.52 13.42
CA LEU A 29 15.35 3.32 12.59
C LEU A 29 16.26 3.51 11.39
N MET A 30 16.05 4.58 10.62
CA MET A 30 16.84 4.84 9.40
C MET A 30 18.31 5.15 9.70
N SER A 31 18.59 5.85 10.81
CA SER A 31 19.96 6.07 11.28
C SER A 31 20.63 4.74 11.65
N ASP A 32 19.94 3.90 12.42
CA ASP A 32 20.46 2.59 12.82
C ASP A 32 20.70 1.68 11.61
N LEU A 33 19.78 1.67 10.63
CA LEU A 33 19.95 0.91 9.38
C LEU A 33 21.15 1.41 8.58
N ARG A 34 21.27 2.72 8.35
CA ARG A 34 22.42 3.33 7.66
C ARG A 34 23.74 2.93 8.31
N ASP A 35 23.78 2.93 9.64
CA ASP A 35 24.99 2.65 10.42
C ASP A 35 25.22 1.13 10.65
N GLY A 36 24.35 0.25 10.13
CA GLY A 36 24.45 -1.21 10.30
C GLY A 36 24.12 -1.70 11.73
N ARG A 37 23.45 -0.88 12.53
CA ARG A 37 23.11 -1.13 13.94
C ARG A 37 21.75 -1.82 14.08
N PHE A 38 21.67 -3.09 13.67
CA PHE A 38 20.38 -3.81 13.63
C PHE A 38 19.81 -4.19 15.01
N LYS A 39 20.65 -4.39 16.04
CA LYS A 39 20.13 -4.64 17.40
C LYS A 39 19.37 -3.42 17.94
N PRO A 40 19.95 -2.20 17.96
CA PRO A 40 19.24 -0.97 18.29
C PRO A 40 17.99 -0.72 17.43
N ALA A 41 18.09 -0.96 16.11
CA ALA A 41 16.99 -0.75 15.17
C ALA A 41 15.70 -1.48 15.58
N THR A 42 15.82 -2.67 16.20
CA THR A 42 14.68 -3.49 16.62
C THR A 42 14.13 -3.16 18.01
N ALA A 43 14.74 -2.22 18.75
CA ALA A 43 14.39 -1.96 20.15
C ALA A 43 12.91 -1.59 20.34
N HIS A 44 12.40 -0.75 19.45
CA HIS A 44 11.05 -0.19 19.51
C HIS A 44 10.02 -0.97 18.68
N PHE A 45 10.37 -2.14 18.16
CA PHE A 45 9.39 -2.98 17.45
C PHE A 45 8.39 -3.57 18.45
N ASP A 46 7.14 -3.67 18.04
CA ASP A 46 6.15 -4.41 18.80
C ASP A 46 6.47 -5.92 18.80
N ARG A 47 5.68 -6.69 19.54
CA ARG A 47 5.88 -8.14 19.66
C ARG A 47 5.79 -8.87 18.31
N ALA A 48 4.88 -8.48 17.43
CA ALA A 48 4.66 -9.14 16.15
C ALA A 48 5.80 -8.85 15.18
N VAL A 49 6.21 -7.58 15.07
CA VAL A 49 7.32 -7.16 14.21
C VAL A 49 8.64 -7.77 14.70
N LYS A 50 8.89 -7.83 16.02
CA LYS A 50 10.09 -8.52 16.56
C LYS A 50 10.16 -10.00 16.18
N ALA A 51 9.02 -10.68 16.13
CA ALA A 51 8.96 -12.09 15.76
C ALA A 51 9.23 -12.30 14.26
N ALA A 52 8.83 -11.34 13.41
CA ALA A 52 9.00 -11.42 11.96
C ALA A 52 10.35 -10.87 11.46
N LEU A 53 10.88 -9.83 12.12
CA LEU A 53 12.09 -9.09 11.74
C LEU A 53 13.07 -9.01 12.91
N THR A 54 13.73 -10.13 13.19
CA THR A 54 14.87 -10.17 14.11
C THR A 54 16.03 -9.29 13.59
N PRO A 55 17.01 -8.90 14.43
CA PRO A 55 18.17 -8.12 13.98
C PRO A 55 18.91 -8.75 12.79
N GLN A 56 18.97 -10.08 12.74
CA GLN A 56 19.60 -10.80 11.64
C GLN A 56 18.79 -10.68 10.34
N GLN A 57 17.47 -10.88 10.41
CA GLN A 57 16.58 -10.76 9.24
C GLN A 57 16.53 -9.33 8.72
N LEU A 58 16.42 -8.35 9.62
CA LEU A 58 16.47 -6.93 9.25
C LEU A 58 17.79 -6.58 8.55
N GLY A 59 18.90 -7.10 9.07
CA GLY A 59 20.22 -6.95 8.44
C GLY A 59 20.29 -7.56 7.03
N ALA A 60 19.74 -8.75 6.83
CA ALA A 60 19.68 -9.39 5.52
C ALA A 60 18.84 -8.59 4.51
N VAL A 61 17.67 -8.09 4.92
CA VAL A 61 16.81 -7.23 4.09
C VAL A 61 17.57 -5.96 3.69
N TRP A 62 18.19 -5.29 4.66
CA TRP A 62 18.92 -4.05 4.42
C TRP A 62 20.15 -4.24 3.51
N GLN A 63 20.87 -5.35 3.67
CA GLN A 63 21.96 -5.74 2.79
C GLN A 63 21.48 -5.95 1.35
N GLY A 64 20.33 -6.62 1.15
CA GLY A 64 19.74 -6.78 -0.18
C GLY A 64 19.41 -5.43 -0.84
N LEU A 65 18.78 -4.52 -0.08
CA LEU A 65 18.43 -3.18 -0.56
C LEU A 65 19.67 -2.36 -0.94
N THR A 66 20.70 -2.35 -0.09
CA THR A 66 21.93 -1.58 -0.34
C THR A 66 22.81 -2.21 -1.41
N ALA A 67 22.78 -3.53 -1.60
CA ALA A 67 23.45 -4.19 -2.71
C ALA A 67 22.83 -3.82 -4.07
N ALA A 68 21.50 -3.65 -4.12
CA ALA A 68 20.77 -3.30 -5.34
C ALA A 68 20.79 -1.80 -5.67
N ASN A 69 20.82 -0.92 -4.66
CA ASN A 69 20.61 0.52 -4.85
C ASN A 69 21.82 1.39 -4.45
N GLY A 70 22.90 0.79 -3.91
CA GLY A 70 24.02 1.50 -3.31
C GLY A 70 23.75 1.90 -1.85
N LYS A 71 24.66 2.69 -1.25
CA LYS A 71 24.49 3.10 0.16
C LYS A 71 23.38 4.14 0.29
N LEU A 72 22.72 4.14 1.45
CA LEU A 72 21.74 5.18 1.78
C LEU A 72 22.47 6.50 2.03
N VAL A 73 22.07 7.55 1.29
CA VAL A 73 22.60 8.92 1.41
C VAL A 73 21.76 9.74 2.38
N SER A 74 20.43 9.70 2.21
CA SER A 74 19.50 10.49 3.03
C SER A 74 18.08 9.93 2.98
N TRP A 75 17.25 10.33 3.93
CA TRP A 75 15.79 10.15 3.90
C TRP A 75 15.11 11.45 4.32
N GLY A 76 13.81 11.58 4.08
CA GLY A 76 13.03 12.70 4.58
C GLY A 76 11.56 12.39 4.64
N ILE A 77 10.88 12.69 5.75
CA ILE A 77 9.46 12.41 5.90
C ILE A 77 8.65 13.41 5.05
N THR A 78 7.96 12.92 4.03
CA THR A 78 7.16 13.76 3.11
C THR A 78 5.66 13.69 3.39
N ARG A 79 5.18 12.59 3.98
CA ARG A 79 3.76 12.40 4.30
C ARG A 79 3.59 11.77 5.68
N ARG A 80 2.53 12.21 6.37
CA ARG A 80 2.06 11.66 7.64
C ARG A 80 0.57 11.34 7.50
N SER A 81 0.13 10.27 8.15
CA SER A 81 -1.27 9.86 8.20
C SER A 81 -1.55 9.21 9.54
N SER A 82 -2.78 9.26 10.02
CA SER A 82 -3.20 8.47 11.18
C SER A 82 -4.38 7.58 10.77
N LEU A 83 -4.28 6.28 11.04
CA LEU A 83 -5.30 5.30 10.68
C LEU A 83 -5.48 4.30 11.83
N SER A 84 -6.70 4.18 12.36
CA SER A 84 -7.05 3.16 13.35
C SER A 84 -6.10 3.08 14.56
N GLY A 85 -5.67 4.25 15.08
CA GLY A 85 -4.74 4.33 16.22
C GLY A 85 -3.27 4.08 15.86
N GLN A 86 -2.92 4.03 14.57
CA GLN A 86 -1.56 3.99 14.07
C GLN A 86 -1.19 5.32 13.42
N ASP A 87 -0.06 5.88 13.83
CA ASP A 87 0.60 6.98 13.15
C ASP A 87 1.53 6.40 12.08
N VAL A 88 1.29 6.78 10.83
CA VAL A 88 2.00 6.29 9.66
C VAL A 88 2.80 7.42 9.04
N VAL A 89 4.10 7.19 8.84
CA VAL A 89 4.98 8.12 8.13
C VAL A 89 5.51 7.50 6.84
N PHE A 90 5.63 8.35 5.82
CA PHE A 90 6.20 8.01 4.52
C PHE A 90 7.50 8.79 4.33
N ALA A 91 8.61 8.09 4.15
CA ALA A 91 9.93 8.67 4.02
C ALA A 91 10.64 8.14 2.77
N PRO A 92 10.64 8.91 1.66
CA PRO A 92 11.46 8.63 0.50
C PRO A 92 12.94 8.47 0.87
N LEU A 93 13.57 7.47 0.28
CA LEU A 93 14.94 7.07 0.53
C LEU A 93 15.80 7.42 -0.69
N LYS A 94 16.90 8.13 -0.44
CA LYS A 94 17.90 8.40 -1.47
C LYS A 94 19.08 7.47 -1.27
N PHE A 95 19.30 6.57 -2.22
CA PHE A 95 20.53 5.79 -2.29
C PHE A 95 21.47 6.36 -3.37
N GLU A 96 22.71 5.89 -3.39
CA GLU A 96 23.74 6.32 -4.34
C GLU A 96 23.37 6.06 -5.81
N GLN A 97 22.66 4.96 -6.10
CA GLN A 97 22.37 4.52 -7.48
C GLN A 97 20.91 4.70 -7.86
N ASN A 98 19.98 4.54 -6.91
CA ASN A 98 18.55 4.61 -7.14
C ASN A 98 17.83 5.32 -5.99
N SER A 99 16.68 5.94 -6.25
CA SER A 99 15.89 6.67 -5.24
C SER A 99 14.40 6.45 -5.45
N ASP A 100 14.04 5.26 -5.92
CA ASP A 100 12.68 4.82 -6.23
C ASP A 100 12.01 4.08 -5.07
N LEU A 101 12.52 4.23 -3.85
CA LEU A 101 11.99 3.57 -2.67
C LEU A 101 11.62 4.58 -1.58
N ALA A 102 10.55 4.28 -0.87
CA ALA A 102 10.20 4.93 0.38
C ALA A 102 10.03 3.90 1.50
N LEU A 103 10.36 4.33 2.72
CA LEU A 103 9.92 3.67 3.93
C LEU A 103 8.48 4.09 4.25
N VAL A 104 7.59 3.13 4.44
CA VAL A 104 6.32 3.30 5.14
C VAL A 104 6.46 2.68 6.52
N LEU A 105 6.39 3.52 7.54
CA LEU A 105 6.51 3.12 8.94
C LEU A 105 5.19 3.34 9.65
N ALA A 106 4.62 2.30 10.23
CA ALA A 106 3.47 2.37 11.11
C ALA A 106 3.92 2.29 12.57
N VAL A 107 3.42 3.20 13.40
CA VAL A 107 3.74 3.31 14.81
C VAL A 107 2.43 3.37 15.60
N ASN A 108 2.32 2.57 16.64
CA ASN A 108 1.16 2.62 17.53
C ASN A 108 1.15 3.97 18.26
N SER A 109 0.07 4.74 18.11
CA SER A 109 -0.02 6.12 18.63
C SER A 109 -0.01 6.18 20.16
N GLN A 110 -0.37 5.07 20.83
CA GLN A 110 -0.40 4.98 22.30
C GLN A 110 0.92 4.47 22.89
N THR A 111 1.51 3.42 22.29
CA THR A 111 2.72 2.80 22.84
C THR A 111 4.01 3.39 22.26
N GLY A 112 3.94 4.02 21.09
CA GLY A 112 5.12 4.50 20.35
C GLY A 112 5.99 3.37 19.79
N GLU A 113 5.47 2.14 19.77
CA GLU A 113 6.13 0.98 19.17
C GLU A 113 5.84 0.90 17.67
N ILE A 114 6.85 0.46 16.91
CA ILE A 114 6.75 0.21 15.47
C ILE A 114 5.96 -1.08 15.27
N SER A 115 4.84 -0.97 14.56
CA SER A 115 3.90 -2.05 14.27
C SER A 115 3.93 -2.51 12.81
N GLY A 116 4.63 -1.76 11.94
CA GLY A 116 4.80 -2.12 10.53
C GLY A 116 5.96 -1.38 9.87
N ILE A 117 6.69 -2.09 9.01
CA ILE A 117 7.83 -1.59 8.24
C ILE A 117 7.69 -2.12 6.83
N HIS A 118 7.59 -1.22 5.86
CA HIS A 118 7.53 -1.58 4.44
C HIS A 118 8.45 -0.68 3.63
N PHE A 119 9.24 -1.28 2.76
CA PHE A 119 9.95 -0.57 1.70
C PHE A 119 9.11 -0.72 0.43
N VAL A 120 8.61 0.40 -0.09
CA VAL A 120 7.68 0.42 -1.22
C VAL A 120 8.22 1.30 -2.34
N PRO A 121 7.82 1.09 -3.60
CA PRO A 121 8.14 2.00 -4.69
C PRO A 121 7.71 3.44 -4.41
N ASP A 122 8.54 4.41 -4.76
CA ASP A 122 8.28 5.85 -4.73
C ASP A 122 8.71 6.52 -6.06
N PRO A 123 7.77 7.06 -6.86
CA PRO A 123 6.34 7.21 -6.56
C PRO A 123 5.63 5.85 -6.48
N PRO A 124 4.57 5.73 -5.65
CA PRO A 124 3.73 4.54 -5.64
C PRO A 124 3.20 4.27 -7.04
N ALA A 125 3.00 2.99 -7.37
CA ALA A 125 2.48 2.57 -8.67
C ALA A 125 1.24 3.41 -9.02
N THR A 126 1.39 4.29 -10.01
CA THR A 126 0.29 5.10 -10.51
C THR A 126 -0.68 4.18 -11.24
N SER A 127 -1.99 4.46 -11.14
CA SER A 127 -2.95 3.92 -12.10
C SER A 127 -2.36 4.08 -13.51
N PRO A 128 -2.49 3.06 -14.36
CA PRO A 128 -1.85 3.08 -15.66
C PRO A 128 -2.27 4.34 -16.44
N PRO A 129 -1.44 4.91 -17.32
CA PRO A 129 -1.73 6.18 -18.00
C PRO A 129 -3.05 6.21 -18.78
N TYR A 130 -3.58 5.03 -19.10
CA TYR A 130 -4.83 4.83 -19.79
C TYR A 130 -6.06 4.73 -18.88
N ALA A 131 -5.89 4.72 -17.56
CA ALA A 131 -6.97 4.74 -16.58
C ALA A 131 -7.27 6.20 -16.19
N ALA A 132 -8.53 6.60 -16.34
CA ALA A 132 -9.03 7.89 -15.89
C ALA A 132 -9.76 7.68 -14.57
N ALA A 133 -9.06 7.84 -13.45
CA ALA A 133 -9.57 7.51 -12.09
C ALA A 133 -10.93 8.14 -11.74
N ASN A 134 -11.28 9.29 -12.31
CA ASN A 134 -12.56 9.99 -12.07
C ASN A 134 -13.70 9.54 -13.01
N SER A 135 -13.46 8.56 -13.89
CA SER A 135 -14.44 8.10 -14.90
C SER A 135 -15.16 6.81 -14.53
N PHE A 136 -14.85 6.24 -13.37
CA PHE A 136 -15.51 5.07 -12.79
C PHE A 136 -15.55 5.18 -11.25
N HIS A 137 -16.36 4.35 -10.61
CA HIS A 137 -16.39 4.19 -9.16
C HIS A 137 -16.32 2.70 -8.80
N SER A 138 -15.91 2.40 -7.57
CA SER A 138 -15.75 1.03 -7.11
C SER A 138 -16.79 0.68 -6.05
N VAL A 139 -17.27 -0.55 -6.10
CA VAL A 139 -18.22 -1.12 -5.14
C VAL A 139 -17.66 -2.44 -4.63
N ASP A 140 -17.57 -2.59 -3.31
CA ASP A 140 -17.22 -3.87 -2.70
C ASP A 140 -18.35 -4.88 -2.88
N ILE A 141 -18.00 -6.08 -3.32
CA ILE A 141 -18.91 -7.18 -3.58
C ILE A 141 -18.40 -8.42 -2.84
N GLN A 142 -19.32 -9.30 -2.46
CA GLN A 142 -18.99 -10.65 -2.00
C GLN A 142 -19.32 -11.65 -3.11
N VAL A 143 -18.35 -12.49 -3.46
CA VAL A 143 -18.48 -13.46 -4.55
C VAL A 143 -18.58 -14.88 -3.98
N GLY A 144 -19.51 -15.67 -4.52
CA GLY A 144 -19.74 -17.05 -4.13
C GLY A 144 -20.90 -17.23 -3.15
N ALA A 145 -20.81 -18.27 -2.32
CA ALA A 145 -21.84 -18.62 -1.34
C ALA A 145 -21.18 -19.06 -0.04
N ALA A 146 -21.90 -18.85 1.08
CA ALA A 146 -21.47 -19.34 2.37
C ALA A 146 -21.23 -20.87 2.35
N PRO A 147 -20.21 -21.37 3.07
CA PRO A 147 -19.34 -20.66 4.00
C PRO A 147 -18.09 -20.05 3.36
N TYR A 148 -17.97 -20.08 2.02
CA TYR A 148 -16.77 -19.68 1.28
C TYR A 148 -17.06 -18.49 0.35
N LEU A 149 -17.42 -17.37 0.96
CA LEU A 149 -17.54 -16.07 0.29
C LEU A 149 -16.16 -15.43 0.23
N VAL A 150 -15.83 -14.81 -0.90
CA VAL A 150 -14.57 -14.08 -1.08
C VAL A 150 -14.87 -12.62 -1.40
N PRO A 151 -14.04 -11.68 -0.93
CA PRO A 151 -14.17 -10.29 -1.30
C PRO A 151 -13.91 -10.11 -2.80
N GLY A 152 -14.59 -9.15 -3.39
CA GLY A 152 -14.35 -8.68 -4.74
C GLY A 152 -14.68 -7.21 -4.87
N LEU A 153 -14.24 -6.64 -5.98
CA LEU A 153 -14.40 -5.25 -6.30
C LEU A 153 -15.01 -5.13 -7.70
N LEU A 154 -16.15 -4.45 -7.78
CA LEU A 154 -16.80 -4.10 -9.03
C LEU A 154 -16.47 -2.65 -9.36
N THR A 155 -15.73 -2.42 -10.44
CA THR A 155 -15.52 -1.08 -11.00
C THR A 155 -16.60 -0.80 -12.04
N ILE A 156 -17.28 0.34 -11.90
CA ILE A 156 -18.46 0.71 -12.68
C ILE A 156 -18.21 2.07 -13.34
N PRO A 157 -18.37 2.21 -14.67
CA PRO A 157 -18.22 3.49 -15.34
C PRO A 157 -19.16 4.55 -14.72
N ALA A 158 -18.62 5.74 -14.45
CA ALA A 158 -19.37 6.86 -13.86
C ALA A 158 -20.12 7.67 -14.93
N ASN A 159 -19.69 7.56 -16.20
CA ASN A 159 -20.27 8.28 -17.32
C ASN A 159 -21.19 7.38 -18.16
N GLY A 160 -22.30 7.94 -18.62
CA GLY A 160 -23.31 7.24 -19.40
C GLY A 160 -24.53 6.82 -18.57
N ARG A 161 -25.58 6.30 -19.23
CA ARG A 161 -26.85 5.92 -18.58
C ARG A 161 -27.03 4.42 -18.34
N GLY A 162 -25.99 3.62 -18.62
CA GLY A 162 -26.05 2.15 -18.57
C GLY A 162 -27.16 1.55 -19.47
N PRO A 163 -27.36 0.22 -19.41
CA PRO A 163 -26.48 -0.76 -18.79
C PRO A 163 -25.13 -0.81 -19.51
N TRP A 164 -24.04 -1.00 -18.75
CA TRP A 164 -22.70 -1.16 -19.32
C TRP A 164 -22.42 -2.62 -19.64
N PRO A 165 -21.66 -2.93 -20.71
CA PRO A 165 -21.06 -4.25 -20.85
C PRO A 165 -20.21 -4.57 -19.61
N ALA A 166 -20.19 -5.83 -19.20
CA ALA A 166 -19.48 -6.27 -18.02
C ALA A 166 -18.50 -7.41 -18.33
N VAL A 167 -17.35 -7.38 -17.65
CA VAL A 167 -16.32 -8.42 -17.69
C VAL A 167 -16.06 -8.93 -16.28
N VAL A 168 -15.89 -10.24 -16.13
CA VAL A 168 -15.38 -10.86 -14.91
C VAL A 168 -13.96 -11.34 -15.19
N LEU A 169 -13.00 -10.86 -14.39
CA LEU A 169 -11.62 -11.31 -14.49
C LEU A 169 -11.43 -12.55 -13.63
N LEU A 170 -11.02 -13.64 -14.27
CA LEU A 170 -10.83 -14.95 -13.63
C LEU A 170 -9.33 -15.20 -13.46
N GLY A 171 -8.89 -15.37 -12.21
CA GLY A 171 -7.48 -15.57 -11.91
C GLY A 171 -6.93 -16.93 -12.38
N GLY A 172 -5.60 -16.97 -12.56
CA GLY A 172 -4.86 -18.09 -13.18
C GLY A 172 -4.71 -19.34 -12.30
N SER A 173 -3.63 -20.11 -12.44
CA SER A 173 -3.44 -21.39 -11.74
C SER A 173 -2.97 -21.30 -10.28
N GLY A 174 -2.98 -20.12 -9.64
CA GLY A 174 -2.46 -19.91 -8.29
C GLY A 174 -3.51 -19.53 -7.23
N PRO A 175 -3.07 -19.34 -5.97
CA PRO A 175 -3.84 -18.67 -4.92
C PRO A 175 -3.75 -17.14 -5.12
N ASN A 176 -4.29 -16.65 -6.23
CA ASN A 176 -4.19 -15.24 -6.62
C ASN A 176 -5.21 -14.36 -5.87
N ASP A 177 -4.79 -13.14 -5.52
CA ASP A 177 -5.69 -12.07 -5.09
C ASP A 177 -6.47 -11.49 -6.29
N MET A 178 -7.43 -10.62 -6.00
CA MET A 178 -8.27 -9.94 -6.98
C MET A 178 -7.51 -8.99 -7.90
N ASP A 179 -6.28 -8.61 -7.55
CA ASP A 179 -5.45 -7.69 -8.34
C ASP A 179 -4.50 -8.43 -9.29
N GLU A 180 -4.39 -9.77 -9.16
CA GLU A 180 -3.33 -10.57 -9.77
C GLU A 180 -1.96 -9.96 -9.49
N SER A 181 -1.67 -9.73 -8.21
CA SER A 181 -0.45 -9.04 -7.76
C SER A 181 0.81 -9.87 -8.05
N VAL A 182 1.74 -9.28 -8.80
CA VAL A 182 3.09 -9.84 -9.05
C VAL A 182 4.13 -8.77 -8.81
N GLY A 183 4.74 -8.80 -7.63
CA GLY A 183 5.65 -7.75 -7.17
C GLY A 183 4.89 -6.42 -7.09
N PRO A 184 5.36 -5.34 -7.75
CA PRO A 184 4.65 -4.05 -7.78
C PRO A 184 3.51 -3.98 -8.80
N ASN A 185 3.32 -5.02 -9.62
CA ASN A 185 2.33 -5.02 -10.70
C ASN A 185 0.98 -5.54 -10.19
N HIS A 186 -0.11 -4.88 -10.57
CA HIS A 186 -1.48 -5.29 -10.26
C HIS A 186 -2.25 -5.48 -11.57
N ILE A 187 -1.98 -6.58 -12.26
CA ILE A 187 -2.35 -6.77 -13.66
C ILE A 187 -3.88 -6.65 -13.86
N PHE A 188 -4.67 -7.26 -12.98
CA PHE A 188 -6.14 -7.23 -13.11
C PHE A 188 -6.74 -5.89 -12.70
N LYS A 189 -6.12 -5.21 -11.73
CA LYS A 189 -6.50 -3.83 -11.39
C LYS A 189 -6.33 -2.91 -12.58
N ASP A 190 -5.14 -2.98 -13.20
CA ASP A 190 -4.79 -2.11 -14.31
C ASP A 190 -5.74 -2.34 -15.49
N ILE A 191 -6.07 -3.60 -15.80
CA ILE A 191 -7.08 -3.94 -16.81
C ILE A 191 -8.46 -3.40 -16.41
N ALA A 192 -8.89 -3.61 -15.16
CA ALA A 192 -10.21 -3.20 -14.68
C ALA A 192 -10.39 -1.67 -14.76
N GLU A 193 -9.43 -0.90 -14.26
CA GLU A 193 -9.48 0.56 -14.31
C GLU A 193 -9.45 1.08 -15.75
N GLY A 194 -8.64 0.47 -16.63
CA GLY A 194 -8.57 0.83 -18.04
C GLY A 194 -9.85 0.53 -18.83
N LEU A 195 -10.53 -0.58 -18.54
CA LEU A 195 -11.79 -0.97 -19.16
C LEU A 195 -12.97 -0.13 -18.61
N SER A 196 -13.02 0.08 -17.30
CA SER A 196 -14.02 0.92 -16.64
C SER A 196 -13.94 2.37 -17.08
N SER A 197 -12.73 2.88 -17.33
CA SER A 197 -12.54 4.20 -17.93
C SER A 197 -13.09 4.32 -19.37
N ARG A 198 -13.36 3.19 -20.02
CA ARG A 198 -13.87 3.08 -21.40
C ARG A 198 -15.30 2.54 -21.46
N GLY A 199 -16.04 2.57 -20.35
CA GLY A 199 -17.46 2.23 -20.34
C GLY A 199 -17.76 0.73 -20.19
N VAL A 200 -16.82 -0.06 -19.66
CA VAL A 200 -17.02 -1.50 -19.37
C VAL A 200 -16.93 -1.72 -17.86
N ALA A 201 -17.98 -2.24 -17.24
CA ALA A 201 -17.91 -2.61 -15.82
C ALA A 201 -17.03 -3.86 -15.63
N VAL A 202 -16.18 -3.87 -14.60
CA VAL A 202 -15.26 -5.00 -14.38
C VAL A 202 -15.33 -5.49 -12.95
N LEU A 203 -15.67 -6.78 -12.78
CA LEU A 203 -15.60 -7.49 -11.52
C LEU A 203 -14.26 -8.24 -11.43
N ARG A 204 -13.57 -8.04 -10.31
CA ARG A 204 -12.40 -8.80 -9.89
C ARG A 204 -12.60 -9.28 -8.45
N TYR A 205 -12.05 -10.42 -8.07
CA TYR A 205 -12.31 -11.02 -6.76
C TYR A 205 -11.19 -11.96 -6.32
N ASP A 206 -11.02 -12.10 -5.00
CA ASP A 206 -9.98 -12.96 -4.43
C ASP A 206 -10.33 -14.42 -4.69
N LYS A 207 -9.34 -15.25 -5.02
CA LYS A 207 -9.62 -16.67 -5.18
C LYS A 207 -9.87 -17.33 -3.83
N ARG A 208 -10.73 -18.35 -3.80
CA ARG A 208 -10.88 -19.18 -2.58
C ARG A 208 -9.56 -19.83 -2.17
N THR A 209 -8.71 -20.17 -3.13
CA THR A 209 -7.36 -20.70 -2.87
C THR A 209 -6.42 -19.67 -2.26
N HIS A 210 -6.68 -18.36 -2.40
CA HIS A 210 -5.99 -17.28 -1.69
C HIS A 210 -6.54 -17.14 -0.26
N ASP A 211 -7.83 -16.87 -0.11
CA ASP A 211 -8.44 -16.51 1.19
C ASP A 211 -8.64 -17.70 2.14
N TYR A 212 -8.84 -18.89 1.60
CA TYR A 212 -9.11 -20.10 2.36
C TYR A 212 -8.02 -21.16 2.18
N ALA A 213 -6.81 -20.77 1.77
CA ALA A 213 -5.70 -21.69 1.52
C ALA A 213 -5.52 -22.74 2.63
N ALA A 214 -5.52 -22.30 3.90
CA ALA A 214 -5.33 -23.17 5.07
C ALA A 214 -6.49 -24.14 5.35
N LYS A 215 -7.67 -23.92 4.76
CA LYS A 215 -8.86 -24.76 4.90
C LYS A 215 -9.06 -25.69 3.71
N LEU A 216 -8.27 -25.54 2.66
CA LEU A 216 -8.36 -26.34 1.44
C LEU A 216 -7.29 -27.41 1.44
N ASP A 217 -7.72 -28.65 1.25
CA ASP A 217 -6.79 -29.73 0.88
C ASP A 217 -6.47 -29.60 -0.61
N LEU A 218 -5.42 -28.84 -0.91
CA LEU A 218 -4.97 -28.60 -2.28
C LEU A 218 -4.51 -29.89 -3.00
N GLN A 219 -4.22 -30.97 -2.26
CA GLN A 219 -3.82 -32.26 -2.84
C GLN A 219 -5.03 -33.08 -3.33
N HIS A 220 -6.23 -32.77 -2.85
CA HIS A 220 -7.46 -33.49 -3.19
C HIS A 220 -8.56 -32.58 -3.76
N ILE A 221 -8.21 -31.38 -4.24
CA ILE A 221 -9.17 -30.46 -4.84
C ILE A 221 -9.54 -30.93 -6.26
N THR A 222 -10.71 -31.54 -6.42
CA THR A 222 -11.31 -31.85 -7.72
C THR A 222 -12.68 -31.20 -7.81
N VAL A 223 -12.96 -30.59 -8.97
CA VAL A 223 -14.32 -30.16 -9.30
C VAL A 223 -15.15 -31.42 -9.45
N LYS A 224 -16.23 -31.56 -8.67
CA LYS A 224 -17.26 -32.56 -8.97
C LYS A 224 -18.06 -32.02 -10.14
N GLU A 225 -17.98 -32.69 -11.28
CA GLU A 225 -18.87 -32.49 -12.42
C GLU A 225 -20.32 -32.88 -12.09
#